data_AF-A0A2K2BTW6-F1
#
_entry.id   AF-A0A2K2BTW6-F1
#
_cell.length_a   1.000
_cell.length_b   1.000
_cell.length_c   1.000
_cell.angle_alpha   90.00
_cell.angle_beta   90.00
_cell.angle_gamma   90.00
#
_symmetry.space_group_name_H-M   'P 1'
#
loop_
_entity.id
_entity.type
_entity.pdbx_description
1 polymer ?
#
loop_
_entity_poly.entity_id
_entity_poly.type
_entity_poly.pdbx_seq_one_letter_code
_entity_poly.pdbx_strand_id
1 'polypeptide(L)'
;MLSKLAEIEEECPGTVSCADIRAAASGDATVLLGGPYWDVPHGRKDGKVSIDKDVDLFSTAHRLYNHAGIGRPDESLDYRYANFLAKKESRWAFEYVDRDARTPQTFDSVCFKNLQDHTRLLSTDQSLYSDPRTSPIVDASADGPEFFNHQFAVSMTKLGNILVPTVQDGGEIRTRCYSVNSNY
;
A
#
# COMPACT_ATOMS: atom_id res chain seq x y z
N MET A 1 10.85 7.72 -10.33
CA MET A 1 11.97 7.33 -9.43
C MET A 1 13.32 7.47 -10.11
N LEU A 2 13.54 6.90 -11.30
CA LEU A 2 14.83 7.01 -12.02
C LEU A 2 15.23 8.46 -12.33
N SER A 3 14.28 9.31 -12.74
CA SER A 3 14.54 10.75 -12.95
C SER A 3 14.91 11.47 -11.65
N LYS A 4 14.17 11.19 -10.56
CA LYS A 4 14.33 11.89 -9.29
C LYS A 4 15.68 11.61 -8.62
N LEU A 5 16.19 10.38 -8.70
CA LEU A 5 17.52 10.07 -8.17
C LEU A 5 18.60 10.85 -8.91
N ALA A 6 18.52 10.96 -10.24
CA ALA A 6 19.51 11.68 -11.03
C ALA A 6 19.60 13.17 -10.63
N GLU A 7 18.44 13.82 -10.44
CA GLU A 7 18.37 15.20 -9.94
C GLU A 7 19.00 15.33 -8.54
N ILE A 8 18.72 14.39 -7.64
CA ILE A 8 19.24 14.41 -6.27
C ILE A 8 20.75 14.16 -6.23
N GLU A 9 21.27 13.24 -7.05
CA GLU A 9 22.69 12.94 -7.13
C GLU A 9 23.51 14.09 -7.75
N GLU A 10 22.89 14.96 -8.54
CA GLU A 10 23.54 16.18 -9.05
C GLU A 10 23.75 17.21 -7.93
N GLU A 11 22.79 17.34 -7.02
CA GLU A 11 22.84 18.30 -5.91
C GLU A 11 23.64 17.76 -4.71
N CYS A 12 23.45 16.49 -4.38
CA CYS A 12 24.01 15.84 -3.19
C CYS A 12 24.54 14.42 -3.52
N PRO A 13 25.69 14.31 -4.22
CA PRO A 13 26.24 13.02 -4.65
C PRO A 13 26.42 12.02 -3.51
N GLY A 14 25.94 10.80 -3.69
CA GLY A 14 26.15 9.66 -2.77
C GLY A 14 25.62 9.88 -1.35
N THR A 15 24.65 10.77 -1.17
CA THR A 15 24.17 11.18 0.16
C THR A 15 22.80 10.58 0.51
N VAL A 16 21.86 10.57 -0.43
CA VAL A 16 20.46 10.18 -0.18
C VAL A 16 20.21 8.75 -0.67
N SER A 17 19.70 7.88 0.21
CA SER A 17 19.37 6.50 -0.16
C SER A 17 18.10 6.41 -1.01
N CYS A 18 18.02 5.39 -1.84
CA CYS A 18 16.80 5.08 -2.58
C CYS A 18 15.62 4.73 -1.65
N ALA A 19 15.90 4.15 -0.48
CA ALA A 19 14.92 3.91 0.56
C ALA A 19 14.30 5.21 1.09
N ASP A 20 15.11 6.24 1.36
CA ASP A 20 14.62 7.55 1.81
C ASP A 20 13.86 8.30 0.71
N ILE A 21 14.33 8.23 -0.55
CA ILE A 21 13.59 8.79 -1.69
C ILE A 21 12.20 8.19 -1.80
N ARG A 22 12.07 6.87 -1.61
CA ARG A 22 10.77 6.19 -1.63
C ARG A 22 9.88 6.64 -0.49
N ALA A 23 10.41 6.73 0.73
CA ALA A 23 9.64 7.15 1.89
C ALA A 23 9.13 8.59 1.75
N ALA A 24 10.00 9.51 1.30
CA ALA A 24 9.63 10.90 1.03
C ALA A 24 8.57 11.00 -0.06
N ALA A 25 8.77 10.31 -1.19
CA ALA A 25 7.79 10.29 -2.28
C ALA A 25 6.43 9.73 -1.87
N SER A 26 6.37 8.76 -0.94
CA SER A 26 5.11 8.26 -0.38
C SER A 26 4.40 9.31 0.48
N GLY A 27 5.14 10.09 1.27
CA GLY A 27 4.61 11.25 1.99
C GLY A 27 4.01 12.28 1.04
N ASP A 28 4.80 12.71 0.06
CA ASP A 28 4.38 13.71 -0.93
C ASP A 28 3.16 13.24 -1.73
N ALA A 29 3.16 11.98 -2.20
CA ALA A 29 2.03 11.42 -2.94
C ALA A 29 0.74 11.40 -2.11
N THR A 30 0.83 11.14 -0.80
CA THR A 30 -0.35 11.14 0.08
C THR A 30 -0.93 12.55 0.21
N VAL A 31 -0.07 13.55 0.43
CA VAL A 31 -0.48 14.96 0.52
C VAL A 31 -1.07 15.44 -0.81
N LEU A 32 -0.46 15.07 -1.94
CA LEU A 32 -0.98 15.42 -3.27
C LEU A 32 -2.38 14.86 -3.54
N LEU A 33 -2.73 13.73 -2.93
CA LEU A 33 -4.05 13.11 -3.03
C LEU A 33 -5.05 13.61 -1.97
N GLY A 34 -4.69 14.62 -1.17
CA GLY A 34 -5.53 15.22 -0.13
C GLY A 34 -5.43 14.57 1.25
N GLY A 35 -4.47 13.68 1.45
CA GLY A 35 -4.23 12.99 2.71
C GLY A 35 -3.43 13.83 3.73
N PRO A 36 -3.13 13.23 4.90
CA PRO A 36 -2.40 13.93 5.96
C PRO A 36 -0.93 14.13 5.60
N TYR A 37 -0.35 15.18 6.18
CA TYR A 37 1.10 15.36 6.24
C TYR A 37 1.68 14.66 7.47
N TRP A 38 2.89 14.13 7.35
CA TRP A 38 3.71 13.70 8.47
C TRP A 38 5.19 13.87 8.16
N ASP A 39 6.00 14.03 9.21
CA ASP A 39 7.45 14.04 9.08
C ASP A 39 7.95 12.65 8.74
N VAL A 40 8.57 12.51 7.56
CA VAL A 40 9.21 11.26 7.15
C VAL A 40 10.56 11.16 7.87
N PRO A 41 10.82 10.14 8.71
CA PRO A 41 12.15 9.91 9.26
C PRO A 41 13.12 9.59 8.13
N HIS A 42 14.36 10.08 8.18
CA HIS A 42 15.41 9.84 7.18
C HIS A 42 16.61 9.12 7.81
N GLY A 43 17.57 8.71 6.97
CA GLY A 43 18.79 8.01 7.37
C GLY A 43 18.76 6.51 7.07
N ARG A 44 17.79 6.05 6.27
CA ARG A 44 17.75 4.64 5.85
C ARG A 44 18.91 4.36 4.90
N LYS A 45 19.38 3.12 4.88
CA LYS A 45 20.27 2.63 3.82
C LYS A 45 19.56 1.63 2.92
N ASP A 46 20.12 1.47 1.74
CA ASP A 46 19.63 0.56 0.73
C ASP A 46 20.11 -0.87 0.99
N GLY A 47 19.16 -1.80 0.99
CA GLY A 47 19.46 -3.24 1.06
C GLY A 47 20.11 -3.77 -0.21
N LYS A 48 20.78 -4.93 -0.09
CA LYS A 48 21.52 -5.59 -1.19
C LYS A 48 20.86 -6.88 -1.71
N VAL A 49 19.72 -7.25 -1.14
CA VAL A 49 19.00 -8.48 -1.43
C VAL A 49 17.59 -8.14 -1.89
N SER A 50 17.14 -8.82 -2.96
CA SER A 50 15.77 -8.78 -3.46
C SER A 50 15.39 -10.21 -3.84
N ILE A 51 14.38 -10.77 -3.19
CA ILE A 51 13.94 -12.15 -3.39
C ILE A 51 12.59 -12.11 -4.08
N ASP A 52 12.49 -12.73 -5.26
CA ASP A 52 11.28 -12.79 -6.07
C ASP A 52 10.15 -13.57 -5.37
N LYS A 53 10.51 -14.60 -4.59
CA LYS A 53 9.58 -15.44 -3.82
C LYS A 53 8.83 -14.70 -2.71
N ASP A 54 9.21 -13.47 -2.38
CA ASP A 54 8.51 -12.64 -1.39
C ASP A 54 7.31 -11.89 -2.01
N VAL A 55 7.08 -12.03 -3.32
CA VAL A 55 6.00 -11.35 -4.04
C VAL A 55 4.83 -12.31 -4.29
N ASP A 56 3.70 -12.03 -3.66
CA ASP A 56 2.43 -12.70 -3.93
C ASP A 56 1.60 -11.96 -4.98
N LEU A 57 1.17 -12.67 -6.02
CA LEU A 57 0.20 -12.14 -6.99
C LEU A 57 -1.21 -12.27 -6.42
N PHE A 58 -1.88 -11.13 -6.24
CA PHE A 58 -3.27 -11.10 -5.77
C PHE A 58 -4.26 -11.27 -6.94
N SER A 59 -5.27 -12.13 -6.75
CA SER A 59 -6.40 -12.30 -7.67
C SER A 59 -7.73 -12.29 -6.92
N THR A 60 -8.71 -11.57 -7.44
CA THR A 60 -10.09 -11.55 -6.95
C THR A 60 -10.87 -12.83 -7.26
N ALA A 61 -10.38 -13.65 -8.19
CA ALA A 61 -11.03 -14.91 -8.59
C ALA A 61 -11.25 -15.86 -7.40
N HIS A 62 -10.32 -15.89 -6.44
CA HIS A 62 -10.49 -16.71 -5.23
C HIS A 62 -11.74 -16.27 -4.43
N ARG A 63 -12.02 -14.97 -4.32
CA ARG A 63 -13.23 -14.48 -3.64
C ARG A 63 -14.50 -14.71 -4.43
N LEU A 64 -14.45 -14.66 -5.75
CA LEU A 64 -15.64 -14.80 -6.59
C LEU A 64 -16.07 -16.26 -6.77
N TYR A 65 -15.12 -17.20 -6.78
CA TYR A 65 -15.41 -18.58 -7.17
C TYR A 65 -15.04 -19.64 -6.14
N ASN A 66 -14.05 -19.39 -5.26
CA ASN A 66 -13.53 -20.43 -4.37
C ASN A 66 -13.02 -19.86 -3.04
N HIS A 67 -13.84 -19.05 -2.37
CA HIS A 67 -13.42 -18.39 -1.14
C HIS A 67 -13.15 -19.44 -0.07
N ALA A 68 -12.02 -19.34 0.64
CA ALA A 68 -11.58 -20.31 1.64
C ALA A 68 -11.51 -21.77 1.16
N GLY A 69 -11.40 -22.02 -0.16
CA GLY A 69 -11.25 -23.36 -0.72
C GLY A 69 -12.53 -24.22 -0.75
N ILE A 70 -13.70 -23.62 -0.49
CA ILE A 70 -14.99 -24.35 -0.37
C ILE A 70 -15.86 -24.29 -1.64
N GLY A 71 -15.34 -23.77 -2.75
CA GLY A 71 -16.01 -23.77 -4.06
C GLY A 71 -17.23 -22.84 -4.16
N ARG A 72 -17.30 -21.81 -3.30
CA ARG A 72 -18.36 -20.80 -3.33
C ARG A 72 -17.80 -19.38 -3.21
N PRO A 73 -18.55 -18.36 -3.66
CA PRO A 73 -18.16 -16.97 -3.47
C PRO A 73 -18.03 -16.60 -1.99
N ASP A 74 -17.27 -15.55 -1.72
CA ASP A 74 -17.17 -14.91 -0.42
C ASP A 74 -18.51 -14.29 -0.03
N GLU A 75 -19.16 -14.86 0.99
CA GLU A 75 -20.48 -14.40 1.48
C GLU A 75 -20.42 -13.01 2.11
N SER A 76 -19.23 -12.53 2.47
CA SER A 76 -19.03 -11.18 3.01
C SER A 76 -18.93 -10.10 1.93
N LEU A 77 -18.99 -10.47 0.65
CA LEU A 77 -18.94 -9.56 -0.50
C LEU A 77 -20.36 -9.18 -0.93
N ASP A 78 -20.62 -7.89 -1.13
CA ASP A 78 -21.92 -7.44 -1.66
C ASP A 78 -22.20 -8.11 -3.02
N TYR A 79 -23.41 -8.65 -3.17
CA TYR A 79 -23.78 -9.44 -4.34
C TYR A 79 -23.79 -8.62 -5.64
N ARG A 80 -24.12 -7.32 -5.58
CA ARG A 80 -24.12 -6.45 -6.78
C ARG A 80 -22.69 -6.17 -7.20
N TYR A 81 -21.83 -5.93 -6.22
CA TYR A 81 -20.41 -5.73 -6.45
C TYR A 81 -19.72 -7.00 -6.96
N ALA A 82 -20.03 -8.18 -6.40
CA ALA A 82 -19.56 -9.46 -6.90
C ALA A 82 -19.92 -9.68 -8.38
N ASN A 83 -21.18 -9.38 -8.76
CA ASN A 83 -21.62 -9.46 -10.15
C ASN A 83 -20.91 -8.47 -11.07
N PHE A 84 -20.62 -7.25 -10.57
CA PHE A 84 -19.82 -6.26 -11.30
C PHE A 84 -18.40 -6.78 -11.57
N LEU A 85 -17.73 -7.33 -10.54
CA LEU A 85 -16.38 -7.90 -10.67
C LEU A 85 -16.35 -9.11 -11.60
N ALA A 86 -17.29 -10.05 -11.45
CA ALA A 86 -17.39 -11.23 -12.31
C ALA A 86 -17.57 -10.86 -13.79
N LYS A 87 -18.35 -9.81 -14.07
CA LYS A 87 -18.54 -9.31 -15.44
C LYS A 87 -17.27 -8.68 -16.02
N LYS A 88 -16.46 -8.02 -15.19
CA LYS A 88 -15.16 -7.45 -15.59
C LYS A 88 -14.16 -8.56 -15.89
N GLU A 89 -14.01 -9.53 -14.98
CA GLU A 89 -13.11 -10.68 -15.18
C GLU A 89 -13.49 -11.53 -16.41
N SER A 90 -14.78 -11.73 -16.65
CA SER A 90 -15.28 -12.49 -17.80
C SER A 90 -15.07 -11.78 -19.14
N ARG A 91 -14.83 -10.46 -19.11
CA ARG A 91 -14.54 -9.68 -20.32
C ARG A 91 -13.08 -9.85 -20.66
N TRP A 92 -12.17 -9.35 -19.83
CA TRP A 92 -10.72 -9.51 -19.98
C TRP A 92 -10.08 -9.84 -18.63
N ALA A 93 -9.26 -10.89 -18.59
CA ALA A 93 -8.58 -11.34 -17.36
C ALA A 93 -7.60 -10.31 -16.75
N PHE A 94 -7.32 -9.20 -17.46
CA PHE A 94 -6.41 -8.14 -17.05
C PHE A 94 -7.09 -6.76 -16.94
N GLU A 95 -8.43 -6.70 -16.89
CA GLU A 95 -9.12 -5.43 -16.73
C GLU A 95 -8.86 -4.85 -15.33
N TYR A 96 -8.34 -3.62 -15.28
CA TYR A 96 -8.08 -2.92 -14.03
C TYR A 96 -9.39 -2.57 -13.33
N VAL A 97 -9.42 -2.77 -12.01
CA VAL A 97 -10.51 -2.34 -11.14
C VAL A 97 -9.93 -1.47 -10.04
N ASP A 98 -10.50 -0.29 -9.85
CA ASP A 98 -10.10 0.61 -8.77
C ASP A 98 -10.32 -0.06 -7.41
N ARG A 99 -9.34 0.10 -6.51
CA ARG A 99 -9.44 -0.45 -5.15
C ARG A 99 -10.49 0.29 -4.31
N ASP A 100 -10.69 1.57 -4.60
CA ASP A 100 -11.78 2.37 -4.07
C ASP A 100 -12.75 2.73 -5.20
N ALA A 101 -13.94 2.15 -5.17
CA ALA A 101 -14.94 2.35 -6.21
C ALA A 101 -15.65 3.72 -6.11
N ARG A 102 -15.50 4.45 -4.99
CA ARG A 102 -16.17 5.73 -4.75
C ARG A 102 -15.25 6.91 -5.05
N THR A 103 -14.01 6.85 -4.56
CA THR A 103 -13.05 7.95 -4.67
C THR A 103 -11.67 7.45 -5.13
N PRO A 104 -11.56 6.93 -6.37
CA PRO A 104 -10.36 6.22 -6.84
C PRO A 104 -9.08 7.06 -6.91
N GLN A 105 -9.19 8.38 -6.89
CA GLN A 105 -8.08 9.33 -7.02
C GLN A 105 -7.96 10.26 -5.79
N THR A 106 -8.57 9.89 -4.67
CA THR A 106 -8.54 10.72 -3.46
C THR A 106 -8.11 9.88 -2.27
N PHE A 107 -7.28 10.46 -1.42
CA PHE A 107 -6.89 9.85 -0.17
C PHE A 107 -7.88 10.29 0.92
N ASP A 108 -8.81 9.42 1.29
CA ASP A 108 -9.85 9.71 2.27
C ASP A 108 -10.25 8.48 3.10
N SER A 109 -11.13 8.69 4.07
CA SER A 109 -11.68 7.62 4.90
C SER A 109 -12.86 6.87 4.28
N VAL A 110 -13.28 7.21 3.05
CA VAL A 110 -14.39 6.52 2.36
C VAL A 110 -14.03 5.06 2.12
N CYS A 111 -12.74 4.77 2.01
CA CYS A 111 -12.24 3.41 1.94
C CYS A 111 -12.64 2.53 3.15
N PHE A 112 -12.90 3.12 4.33
CA PHE A 112 -13.45 2.40 5.49
C PHE A 112 -14.99 2.27 5.43
N LYS A 113 -15.69 3.23 4.84
CA LYS A 113 -17.13 3.09 4.56
C LYS A 113 -17.38 1.94 3.58
N ASN A 114 -16.51 1.77 2.60
CA ASN A 114 -16.59 0.65 1.65
C ASN A 114 -16.43 -0.73 2.33
N LEU A 115 -15.76 -0.80 3.50
CA LEU A 115 -15.70 -2.03 4.31
C LEU A 115 -17.05 -2.35 4.96
N GLN A 116 -17.70 -1.34 5.52
CA GLN A 116 -19.03 -1.46 6.13
C GLN A 116 -20.09 -1.82 5.08
N ASP A 117 -19.93 -1.31 3.86
CA ASP A 117 -20.80 -1.60 2.72
C ASP A 117 -20.48 -2.94 2.03
N HIS A 118 -19.47 -3.69 2.49
CA HIS A 118 -19.07 -4.98 1.91
C HIS A 118 -18.64 -4.89 0.43
N THR A 119 -18.14 -3.72 0.00
CA THR A 119 -17.76 -3.43 -1.40
C THR A 119 -16.25 -3.34 -1.60
N ARG A 120 -15.44 -3.92 -0.70
CA ARG A 120 -13.98 -3.98 -0.87
C ARG A 120 -13.55 -5.07 -1.84
N LEU A 121 -12.48 -4.77 -2.59
CA LEU A 121 -11.90 -5.67 -3.57
C LEU A 121 -11.17 -6.87 -2.93
N LEU A 122 -10.36 -6.62 -1.90
CA LEU A 122 -9.53 -7.65 -1.26
C LEU A 122 -10.26 -8.31 -0.10
N SER A 123 -10.06 -9.62 0.10
CA SER A 123 -10.62 -10.35 1.25
C SER A 123 -9.94 -9.92 2.54
N THR A 124 -8.64 -9.64 2.47
CA THR A 124 -7.86 -9.08 3.58
C THR A 124 -8.41 -7.75 4.06
N ASP A 125 -8.96 -6.94 3.16
CA ASP A 125 -9.63 -5.70 3.53
C ASP A 125 -10.89 -6.04 4.36
N GLN A 126 -11.78 -6.89 3.83
CA GLN A 126 -13.03 -7.23 4.51
C GLN A 126 -12.81 -7.90 5.87
N SER A 127 -11.72 -8.65 6.04
CA SER A 127 -11.32 -9.23 7.33
C SER A 127 -11.08 -8.19 8.42
N LEU A 128 -10.69 -6.95 8.09
CA LEU A 128 -10.53 -5.87 9.07
C LEU A 128 -11.85 -5.50 9.75
N TYR A 129 -12.97 -5.60 9.03
CA TYR A 129 -14.28 -5.29 9.60
C TYR A 129 -14.92 -6.53 10.25
N SER A 130 -14.64 -7.72 9.73
CA SER A 130 -15.14 -8.98 10.30
C SER A 130 -14.46 -9.39 11.60
N ASP A 131 -13.22 -8.93 11.87
CA ASP A 131 -12.50 -9.22 13.11
C ASP A 131 -12.93 -8.25 14.24
N PRO A 132 -13.44 -8.76 15.38
CA PRO A 132 -13.91 -7.93 16.50
C PRO A 132 -12.85 -7.00 17.11
N ARG A 133 -11.56 -7.29 16.90
CA ARG A 133 -10.45 -6.50 17.43
C ARG A 133 -10.18 -5.25 16.59
N THR A 134 -10.49 -5.30 15.30
CA THR A 134 -10.20 -4.23 14.34
C THR A 134 -11.45 -3.50 13.89
N SER A 135 -12.64 -4.11 13.99
CA SER A 135 -13.90 -3.47 13.60
C SER A 135 -14.17 -2.12 14.29
N PRO A 136 -13.85 -1.90 15.59
CA PRO A 136 -14.07 -0.59 16.20
C PRO A 136 -13.15 0.50 15.63
N ILE A 137 -11.96 0.11 15.14
CA ILE A 137 -11.03 1.03 14.48
C ILE A 137 -11.54 1.38 13.08
N VAL A 138 -12.12 0.40 12.37
CA VAL A 138 -12.79 0.62 11.08
C VAL A 138 -13.94 1.62 11.24
N ASP A 139 -14.80 1.42 12.25
CA ASP A 139 -15.93 2.33 12.52
C ASP A 139 -15.45 3.75 12.86
N ALA A 140 -14.49 3.88 13.78
CA ALA A 140 -13.93 5.19 14.13
C ALA A 140 -13.29 5.90 12.93
N SER A 141 -12.65 5.15 12.02
CA SER A 141 -12.05 5.70 10.81
C SER A 141 -13.09 6.11 9.77
N ALA A 142 -14.15 5.31 9.59
CA ALA A 142 -15.25 5.60 8.68
C ALA A 142 -16.04 6.86 9.10
N ASP A 143 -16.28 7.01 10.41
CA ASP A 143 -17.05 8.12 10.98
C ASP A 143 -16.22 9.39 11.17
N GLY A 144 -14.91 9.25 11.39
CA GLY A 144 -14.00 10.35 11.69
C GLY A 144 -12.82 10.46 10.72
N PRO A 145 -12.91 11.30 9.66
CA PRO A 145 -11.79 11.54 8.75
C PRO A 145 -10.51 12.02 9.47
N GLU A 146 -10.65 12.85 10.51
CA GLU A 146 -9.52 13.31 11.32
C GLU A 146 -8.86 12.18 12.11
N PHE A 147 -9.65 11.24 12.66
CA PHE A 147 -9.12 10.07 13.35
C PHE A 147 -8.34 9.19 12.37
N PHE A 148 -8.91 8.92 11.19
CA PHE A 148 -8.23 8.17 10.14
C PHE A 148 -6.92 8.84 9.73
N ASN A 149 -6.94 10.13 9.40
CA ASN A 149 -5.77 10.88 8.97
C ASN A 149 -4.66 10.89 10.03
N HIS A 150 -5.03 11.11 11.29
CA HIS A 150 -4.07 11.06 12.40
C HIS A 150 -3.45 9.67 12.56
N GLN A 151 -4.27 8.61 12.60
CA GLN A 151 -3.77 7.25 12.75
C GLN A 151 -2.94 6.80 11.55
N PHE A 152 -3.28 7.26 10.34
CA PHE A 152 -2.49 7.00 9.14
C PHE A 152 -1.09 7.61 9.25
N ALA A 153 -0.98 8.89 9.60
CA ALA A 153 0.30 9.57 9.80
C ALA A 153 1.18 8.87 10.86
N VAL A 154 0.59 8.50 12.00
CA VAL A 154 1.28 7.75 13.06
C VAL A 154 1.75 6.38 12.56
N SER A 155 0.90 5.68 11.81
CA SER A 155 1.19 4.34 11.28
C SER A 155 2.29 4.39 10.23
N MET A 156 2.27 5.37 9.33
CA MET A 156 3.31 5.55 8.31
C MET A 156 4.66 5.92 8.92
N THR A 157 4.67 6.74 9.97
CA THR A 157 5.89 7.05 10.73
C THR A 157 6.49 5.78 11.35
N LYS A 158 5.65 4.92 11.94
CA LYS A 158 6.08 3.64 12.50
C LYS A 158 6.56 2.67 11.42
N LEU A 159 5.82 2.53 10.32
CA LEU A 159 6.15 1.67 9.19
C LEU A 159 7.50 2.05 8.58
N GLY A 160 7.77 3.34 8.44
CA GLY A 160 9.04 3.86 7.96
C GLY A 160 10.24 3.50 8.84
N ASN A 161 10.04 3.01 10.06
CA ASN A 161 11.10 2.64 11.01
C ASN A 161 11.29 1.12 11.14
N ILE A 162 10.58 0.30 10.37
CA ILE A 162 10.68 -1.15 10.42
C ILE A 162 11.87 -1.63 9.58
N LEU A 163 12.71 -2.50 10.16
CA LEU A 163 13.79 -3.25 9.49
C LEU A 163 14.69 -2.39 8.58
N VAL A 164 14.95 -1.14 9.01
CA VAL A 164 15.80 -0.21 8.27
C VAL A 164 17.25 -0.69 8.32
N PRO A 165 17.88 -1.03 7.18
CA PRO A 165 19.29 -1.39 7.17
C PRO A 165 20.13 -0.23 7.67
N THR A 166 20.98 -0.49 8.65
CA THR A 166 21.96 0.48 9.14
C THR A 166 23.32 0.29 8.44
N VAL A 167 24.30 1.15 8.75
CA VAL A 167 25.70 0.94 8.35
C VAL A 167 26.20 -0.43 8.84
N GLN A 168 25.78 -0.84 10.03
CA GLN A 168 26.24 -2.06 10.70
C GLN A 168 25.64 -3.31 10.03
N ASP A 169 24.48 -3.18 9.39
CA ASP A 169 23.80 -4.25 8.67
C ASP A 169 24.29 -4.42 7.21
N GLY A 170 25.35 -3.69 6.83
CA GLY A 170 25.96 -3.78 5.50
C GLY A 170 25.21 -3.02 4.40
N GLY A 171 24.28 -2.13 4.77
CA GLY A 171 23.54 -1.27 3.84
C GLY A 171 24.43 -0.22 3.15
N GLU A 172 23.99 0.24 1.98
CA GLU A 172 24.72 1.22 1.16
C GLU A 172 23.85 2.42 0.77
N ILE A 173 24.46 3.46 0.20
CA ILE A 173 23.73 4.51 -0.52
C ILE A 173 23.90 4.20 -2.01
N ARG A 174 22.81 3.80 -2.68
CA ARG A 174 22.87 3.42 -4.10
C ARG A 174 22.88 4.65 -4.99
N THR A 175 23.84 4.71 -5.90
CA THR A 175 23.84 5.68 -7.01
C THR A 175 22.83 5.33 -8.11
N ARG A 176 22.29 4.09 -8.07
CA ARG A 176 21.26 3.57 -8.98
C ARG A 176 20.24 2.74 -8.22
N CYS A 177 18.99 3.18 -8.12
CA CYS A 177 17.98 2.47 -7.32
C CYS A 177 17.59 1.07 -7.83
N TYR A 178 17.94 0.72 -9.07
CA TYR A 178 17.60 -0.57 -9.68
C TYR A 178 18.73 -1.60 -9.63
N SER A 179 19.90 -1.26 -9.08
CA SER A 179 21.05 -2.17 -9.00
C SER A 179 21.87 -1.89 -7.76
N VAL A 180 22.39 -2.94 -7.11
CA VAL A 180 23.41 -2.78 -6.05
C VAL A 180 24.66 -2.10 -6.61
N ASN A 181 25.37 -1.34 -5.79
CA ASN A 181 26.65 -0.76 -6.21
C ASN A 181 27.65 -1.88 -6.50
N SER A 182 28.45 -1.72 -7.55
CA SER A 182 29.57 -2.61 -7.81
C SER A 182 30.68 -2.31 -6.81
N ASN A 183 30.99 -3.28 -5.94
CA ASN A 183 32.27 -3.28 -5.24
C ASN A 183 33.30 -3.72 -6.28
N TYR A 184 34.20 -2.83 -6.68
CA TYR A 184 35.41 -3.25 -7.38
C TYR A 184 36.25 -4.13 -6.45
#